data_AF-K1WMQ4-F1
#
_entry.id   AF-K1WMQ4-F1
#
_cell.length_a   1.000
_cell.length_b   1.000
_cell.length_c   1.000
_cell.angle_alpha   90.00
_cell.angle_beta   90.00
_cell.angle_gamma   90.00
#
_symmetry.space_group_name_H-M   'P 1'
#
loop_
_entity.id
_entity.type
_entity.pdbx_description
1 polymer ?
#
loop_
_entity_poly.entity_id
_entity_poly.type
_entity_poly.pdbx_seq_one_letter_code
_entity_poly.pdbx_strand_id
1 'polypeptide(L)'
;MEGQQEQAIVPMEPGSEWRFELEPDENIALRVHSTDPVYINGEELPPTTWYPLYRYNKGAVYSPTEGKIEGEPSCLREADFSVHAAGISVHLDVDDTAAPEQPASGARAATHSVPTRR
;
A
#
# COMPACT_ATOMS: atom_id res chain seq x y z
N MET A 1 0.40 1.16 -36.75
CA MET A 1 -0.55 2.14 -36.16
C MET A 1 -0.91 1.58 -34.81
N GLU A 2 -0.21 2.04 -33.77
CA GLU A 2 -0.45 1.59 -32.40
C GLU A 2 -1.81 2.16 -31.98
N GLY A 3 -2.78 1.27 -31.74
CA GLY A 3 -4.08 1.68 -31.22
C GLY A 3 -3.85 2.29 -29.85
N GLN A 4 -4.19 3.57 -29.68
CA GLN A 4 -4.33 4.15 -28.35
C GLN A 4 -5.40 3.33 -27.63
N GLN A 5 -4.97 2.44 -26.74
CA GLN A 5 -5.86 1.83 -25.76
C GLN A 5 -6.39 2.98 -24.91
N GLU A 6 -7.64 3.36 -25.16
CA GLU A 6 -8.35 4.39 -24.39
C GLU A 6 -8.36 3.94 -22.93
N GLN A 7 -7.75 4.69 -22.02
CA GLN A 7 -7.73 4.34 -20.58
C GLN A 7 -8.98 4.89 -19.92
N ALA A 8 -9.62 4.09 -19.07
CA ALA A 8 -10.78 4.51 -18.29
C ALA A 8 -10.40 4.67 -16.82
N ILE A 9 -10.89 5.76 -16.21
CA ILE A 9 -10.80 5.99 -14.77
C ILE A 9 -12.12 5.53 -14.14
N VAL A 10 -12.04 4.63 -13.17
CA VAL A 10 -13.18 4.08 -12.47
C VAL A 10 -13.10 4.45 -10.99
N PRO A 11 -14.14 5.09 -10.44
CA PRO A 11 -14.23 5.34 -9.01
C PRO A 11 -14.47 4.02 -8.26
N MET A 12 -13.84 3.89 -7.10
CA MET A 12 -14.07 2.81 -6.14
C MET A 12 -14.74 3.37 -4.90
N GLU A 13 -15.82 2.71 -4.47
CA GLU A 13 -16.50 3.07 -3.23
C GLU A 13 -15.65 2.63 -2.01
N PRO A 14 -15.78 3.31 -0.87
CA PRO A 14 -15.13 2.87 0.36
C PRO A 14 -15.54 1.44 0.75
N GLY A 15 -14.56 0.59 1.05
CA GLY A 15 -14.77 -0.82 1.37
C GLY A 15 -15.14 -1.70 0.18
N SER A 16 -15.02 -1.19 -1.05
CA SER A 16 -15.28 -1.96 -2.26
C SER A 16 -14.08 -2.80 -2.69
N GLU A 17 -14.39 -3.90 -3.35
CA GLU A 17 -13.43 -4.80 -3.96
C GLU A 17 -13.74 -4.97 -5.45
N TRP A 18 -12.72 -4.78 -6.28
CA TRP A 18 -12.73 -5.02 -7.72
C TRP A 18 -12.02 -6.35 -8.00
N ARG A 19 -12.78 -7.37 -8.39
CA ARG A 19 -12.26 -8.72 -8.65
C ARG A 19 -11.96 -8.91 -10.12
N PHE A 20 -10.82 -9.51 -10.43
CA PHE A 20 -10.39 -9.79 -11.80
C PHE A 20 -9.87 -11.22 -11.93
N GLU A 21 -10.01 -11.76 -13.14
CA GLU A 21 -9.45 -13.04 -13.58
C GLU A 21 -9.01 -12.85 -15.03
N LEU A 22 -7.69 -12.88 -15.28
CA LEU A 22 -7.12 -12.58 -16.59
C LEU A 22 -6.93 -13.85 -17.42
N GLU A 23 -7.41 -13.80 -18.66
CA GLU A 23 -7.31 -14.84 -19.66
C GLU A 23 -5.85 -15.00 -20.20
N PRO A 24 -5.54 -16.11 -20.90
CA PRO A 24 -4.20 -16.42 -21.42
C PRO A 24 -3.54 -15.35 -22.30
N ASP A 25 -4.34 -14.55 -22.98
CA ASP A 25 -3.93 -13.51 -23.93
C ASP A 25 -4.02 -12.11 -23.33
N GLU A 26 -4.43 -11.98 -22.08
CA GLU A 26 -4.64 -10.70 -21.42
C GLU A 26 -3.44 -10.27 -20.58
N ASN A 27 -2.94 -9.07 -20.84
CA ASN A 27 -2.02 -8.39 -19.94
C ASN A 27 -2.51 -6.96 -19.80
N ILE A 28 -2.71 -6.53 -18.56
CA ILE A 28 -3.26 -5.20 -18.27
C ILE A 28 -2.30 -4.45 -17.36
N ALA A 29 -2.51 -3.15 -17.23
CA ALA A 29 -1.84 -2.34 -16.23
C ALA A 29 -2.88 -1.49 -15.50
N LEU A 30 -2.68 -1.31 -14.21
CA LEU A 30 -3.52 -0.47 -13.37
C LEU A 30 -2.71 0.70 -12.81
N ARG A 31 -3.35 1.85 -12.65
CA ARG A 31 -2.76 2.99 -11.95
C ARG A 31 -3.74 3.53 -10.92
N VAL A 32 -3.26 3.75 -9.71
CA VAL A 32 -4.04 4.36 -8.63
C VAL A 32 -3.88 5.89 -8.70
N HIS A 33 -5.00 6.60 -8.64
CA HIS A 33 -5.06 8.08 -8.60
C HIS A 33 -5.46 8.62 -7.23
N SER A 34 -5.86 7.75 -6.31
CA SER A 34 -6.19 8.16 -4.94
C SER A 34 -4.93 8.51 -4.15
N THR A 35 -5.07 9.47 -3.25
CA THR A 35 -4.08 9.79 -2.23
C THR A 35 -4.07 8.76 -1.11
N ASP A 36 -5.22 8.11 -0.88
CA ASP A 36 -5.37 7.04 0.08
C ASP A 36 -4.90 5.70 -0.52
N PRO A 37 -4.41 4.78 0.34
CA PRO A 37 -3.87 3.51 -0.11
C PRO A 37 -4.96 2.61 -0.71
N VAL A 38 -4.63 1.99 -1.84
CA VAL A 38 -5.42 0.95 -2.51
C VAL A 38 -4.56 -0.31 -2.52
N TYR A 39 -5.15 -1.47 -2.30
CA TYR A 39 -4.43 -2.72 -2.11
C TYR A 39 -4.74 -3.70 -3.23
N ILE A 40 -3.76 -4.50 -3.66
CA ILE A 40 -3.96 -5.65 -4.53
C ILE A 40 -3.52 -6.92 -3.81
N ASN A 41 -4.41 -7.89 -3.65
CA ASN A 41 -4.12 -9.15 -2.94
C ASN A 41 -3.46 -8.95 -1.55
N GLY A 42 -3.75 -7.82 -0.88
CA GLY A 42 -3.17 -7.45 0.42
C GLY A 42 -1.89 -6.61 0.36
N GLU A 43 -1.33 -6.34 -0.81
CA GLU A 43 -0.17 -5.46 -1.01
C GLU A 43 -0.61 -4.05 -1.41
N GLU A 44 -0.04 -3.01 -0.80
CA GLU A 44 -0.35 -1.62 -1.16
C GLU A 44 0.18 -1.29 -2.56
N LEU A 45 -0.70 -0.78 -3.43
CA LEU A 45 -0.33 -0.31 -4.76
C LEU A 45 0.34 1.06 -4.67
N PRO A 46 1.48 1.25 -5.35
CA PRO A 46 2.15 2.54 -5.38
C PRO A 46 1.27 3.60 -6.08
N PRO A 47 1.05 4.78 -5.47
CA PRO A 47 0.22 5.82 -6.08
C PRO A 47 0.88 6.33 -7.37
N THR A 48 0.06 6.70 -8.35
CA THR A 48 0.46 7.30 -9.64
C THR A 48 1.38 6.45 -10.52
N THR A 49 1.68 5.21 -10.13
CA THR A 49 2.55 4.29 -10.87
C THR A 49 1.71 3.22 -11.58
N TRP A 50 2.11 2.86 -12.80
CA TRP A 50 1.50 1.73 -13.51
C TRP A 50 1.98 0.41 -12.91
N TYR A 51 1.05 -0.38 -12.41
CA TYR A 51 1.25 -1.71 -11.87
C TYR A 51 0.80 -2.76 -12.90
N PRO A 52 1.72 -3.59 -13.43
CA PRO A 52 1.38 -4.58 -14.45
C PRO A 52 0.70 -5.81 -13.83
N LEU A 53 -0.36 -6.29 -14.47
CA LEU A 53 -1.00 -7.57 -14.18
C LEU A 53 -0.91 -8.46 -15.42
N TYR A 54 -0.31 -9.63 -15.22
CA TYR A 54 -0.06 -10.58 -16.29
C TYR A 54 -1.15 -11.64 -16.37
N ARG A 55 -1.34 -12.19 -17.57
CA ARG A 55 -2.21 -13.35 -17.88
C ARG A 55 -2.21 -14.45 -16.82
N TYR A 56 -3.33 -15.18 -16.74
CA TYR A 56 -3.57 -16.25 -15.75
C TYR A 56 -3.59 -15.78 -14.29
N ASN A 57 -3.64 -14.48 -14.06
CA ASN A 57 -3.70 -13.94 -12.71
C ASN A 57 -5.14 -13.69 -12.30
N LYS A 58 -5.46 -14.10 -11.08
CA LYS A 58 -6.75 -13.88 -10.44
C LYS A 58 -6.49 -13.16 -9.13
N GLY A 59 -7.26 -12.12 -8.88
CA GLY A 59 -7.05 -11.32 -7.68
C GLY A 59 -8.15 -10.32 -7.43
N ALA A 60 -7.87 -9.47 -6.46
CA ALA A 60 -8.76 -8.43 -6.03
C ALA A 60 -7.99 -7.15 -5.73
N VAL A 61 -8.53 -6.03 -6.21
CA VAL A 61 -8.11 -4.69 -5.81
C VAL A 61 -9.12 -4.18 -4.78
N TYR A 62 -8.64 -3.78 -3.61
CA TYR A 62 -9.44 -3.34 -2.49
C TYR A 62 -9.15 -1.87 -2.16
N SER A 63 -10.22 -1.09 -1.97
CA SER A 63 -10.13 0.30 -1.54
C SER A 63 -10.80 0.47 -0.18
N PRO A 64 -10.05 0.67 0.93
CA PRO A 64 -10.64 0.90 2.25
C PRO A 64 -11.37 2.24 2.33
N THR A 65 -10.91 3.25 1.59
CA THR A 65 -11.54 4.57 1.46
C THR A 65 -11.99 4.81 0.03
N GLU A 66 -12.44 6.03 -0.29
CA GLU A 66 -12.81 6.40 -1.65
C GLU A 66 -11.59 6.34 -2.60
N GLY A 67 -11.70 5.47 -3.59
CA GLY A 67 -10.61 5.10 -4.50
C GLY A 67 -10.84 5.59 -5.93
N LYS A 68 -9.76 5.73 -6.71
CA LYS A 68 -9.83 5.83 -8.17
C LYS A 68 -8.73 4.99 -8.79
N ILE A 69 -9.13 4.06 -9.64
CA ILE A 69 -8.22 3.24 -10.44
C ILE A 69 -8.37 3.59 -11.91
N GLU A 70 -7.29 3.45 -12.67
CA GLU A 70 -7.26 3.63 -14.11
C GLU A 70 -6.67 2.37 -14.76
N GLY A 71 -7.25 1.98 -15.90
CA GLY A 71 -6.83 0.79 -16.64
C GLY A 71 -7.55 0.68 -17.98
N GLU A 72 -7.41 -0.47 -18.65
CA GLU A 72 -8.08 -0.73 -19.93
C GLU A 72 -9.60 -0.93 -19.73
N PRO A 73 -10.48 -0.31 -20.54
CA PRO A 73 -11.93 -0.37 -20.36
C PRO A 73 -12.51 -1.77 -20.49
N SER A 74 -11.90 -2.62 -21.31
CA SER A 74 -12.25 -4.03 -21.51
C SER A 74 -12.18 -4.78 -20.18
N CYS A 75 -11.03 -4.72 -19.50
CA CYS A 75 -10.80 -5.43 -18.25
C CYS A 75 -11.55 -4.83 -17.06
N LEU A 76 -11.79 -3.51 -17.06
CA LEU A 76 -12.52 -2.85 -15.97
C LEU A 76 -14.04 -3.15 -15.98
N ARG A 77 -14.60 -3.55 -17.13
CA ARG A 77 -16.04 -3.83 -17.30
C ARG A 77 -16.46 -5.25 -16.93
N GLU A 78 -15.56 -6.22 -17.07
CA GLU A 78 -15.85 -7.62 -16.75
C GLU A 78 -15.74 -7.94 -15.26
N ALA A 79 -15.21 -6.99 -14.48
CA ALA A 79 -15.05 -7.15 -13.07
C ALA A 79 -16.36 -6.94 -12.29
N ASP A 80 -16.60 -7.84 -11.34
CA ASP A 80 -17.67 -7.72 -10.36
C ASP A 80 -17.23 -6.78 -9.25
N PHE A 81 -17.89 -5.63 -9.13
CA PHE A 81 -17.72 -4.73 -7.99
C PHE A 81 -18.57 -5.21 -6.83
N SER A 82 -17.93 -5.76 -5.81
CA SER A 82 -18.58 -6.20 -4.60
C SER A 82 -18.23 -5.25 -3.44
N VAL A 83 -19.24 -4.62 -2.83
CA VAL A 83 -19.07 -3.81 -1.62
C VAL A 83 -19.11 -4.74 -0.41
N HIS A 84 -17.98 -4.93 0.26
CA HIS A 84 -17.95 -5.66 1.54
C HIS A 84 -18.16 -4.66 2.67
N ALA A 85 -19.38 -4.58 3.20
CA ALA A 85 -19.70 -3.79 4.39
C ALA A 85 -19.08 -4.35 5.70
N ALA A 86 -18.10 -5.25 5.63
CA ALA A 86 -17.49 -5.90 6.77
C ALA A 86 -15.95 -5.77 6.70
N GLY A 87 -15.39 -5.10 7.71
CA GLY A 87 -13.98 -4.67 7.75
C GLY A 87 -12.96 -5.77 7.48
N ILE A 88 -12.13 -5.54 6.46
CA ILE A 88 -10.90 -6.27 6.25
C ILE A 88 -9.92 -5.82 7.35
N SER A 89 -9.60 -6.72 8.28
CA SER A 89 -8.51 -6.50 9.23
C SER A 89 -7.19 -6.71 8.50
N VAL A 90 -6.59 -5.63 8.00
CA VAL A 90 -5.19 -5.66 7.54
C VAL A 90 -4.33 -5.90 8.79
N HIS A 91 -3.61 -7.02 8.83
CA HIS A 91 -2.64 -7.28 9.89
C HIS A 91 -1.42 -6.38 9.65
N LEU A 92 -1.45 -5.18 10.21
CA LEU A 92 -0.24 -4.37 10.36
C LEU A 92 0.62 -5.06 11.41
N ASP A 93 1.66 -5.77 10.96
CA ASP A 93 2.81 -6.04 11.82
C ASP A 93 3.53 -4.71 12.03
N VAL A 94 3.08 -3.96 13.04
CA VAL A 94 3.82 -2.83 13.57
C VAL A 94 4.98 -3.45 14.35
N ASP A 95 6.18 -3.43 13.77
CA ASP A 95 7.40 -3.63 14.52
C ASP A 95 7.55 -2.44 15.50
N ASP A 96 6.92 -2.57 16.67
CA ASP A 96 7.11 -1.70 17.83
C ASP A 96 8.48 -2.02 18.43
N THR A 97 9.55 -1.59 17.78
CA THR A 97 10.84 -1.45 18.45
C THR A 97 10.91 -0.04 19.04
N ALA A 98 10.09 0.20 20.07
CA ALA A 98 10.20 1.38 20.92
C ALA A 98 11.10 1.11 22.14
N ALA A 99 12.22 1.85 22.15
CA ALA A 99 12.85 2.49 23.32
C ALA A 99 13.81 1.63 24.20
N PRO A 100 14.78 2.24 24.93
CA PRO A 100 14.85 3.67 25.29
C PRO A 100 16.19 4.39 25.07
N GLU A 101 16.09 5.72 24.96
CA GLU A 101 17.18 6.64 25.26
C GLU A 101 17.66 6.46 26.71
N GLN A 102 18.98 6.32 26.88
CA GLN A 102 19.65 6.57 28.15
C GLN A 102 20.52 7.83 28.02
N PRO A 103 20.31 8.89 28.83
CA PRO A 103 21.30 9.93 29.00
C PRO A 103 22.38 9.42 29.97
N ALA A 104 23.52 8.95 29.45
CA ALA A 104 24.69 8.66 30.27
C ALA A 104 25.45 9.98 30.55
N SER A 105 25.01 10.64 31.62
CA SER A 105 25.76 11.67 32.33
C SER A 105 27.11 11.12 32.84
N GLY A 106 28.20 11.82 32.48
CA GLY A 106 29.33 12.08 33.35
C GLY A 106 30.23 10.92 33.79
N ALA A 107 31.31 10.68 33.04
CA ALA A 107 32.55 10.13 33.61
C ALA A 107 33.79 10.60 32.82
N ARG A 108 34.41 11.70 33.25
CA ARG A 108 35.84 11.95 32.96
C ARG A 108 36.58 12.25 34.25
N ALA A 109 37.45 11.30 34.58
CA ALA A 109 38.79 11.41 35.12
C ALA A 109 39.03 12.28 36.37
N ALA A 110 39.47 11.59 37.40
CA ALA A 110 40.13 12.09 38.59
C ALA A 110 41.27 13.08 38.30
N THR A 111 41.33 14.17 39.07
CA THR A 111 42.58 14.81 39.46
C THR A 111 42.47 15.34 40.90
N HIS A 112 43.40 14.85 41.72
CA HIS A 112 43.90 15.29 43.03
C HIS A 112 43.34 16.56 43.67
N SER A 113 43.01 16.48 44.98
CA SER A 113 43.59 17.35 46.02
C SER A 113 43.16 16.98 47.46
N VAL A 114 44.18 16.70 48.28
CA VAL A 114 44.40 17.07 49.71
C VAL A 114 43.52 16.45 50.82
N PRO A 115 44.16 15.90 51.87
CA PRO A 115 43.64 15.97 53.24
C PRO A 115 44.50 16.88 54.13
N THR A 116 43.92 17.99 54.61
CA THR A 116 44.43 18.76 55.74
C THR A 116 43.94 18.11 57.03
N ARG A 117 44.87 17.63 57.86
CA ARG A 117 44.59 17.24 59.25
C ARG A 117 45.01 18.40 60.17
N ARG A 118 44.22 18.59 61.22
CA ARG A 118 44.43 19.56 62.33
C ARG A 118 45.86 19.60 62.84
#